data_AF-A0A183M705-F1
#
_entry.id   AF-A0A183M705-F1
#
_cell.length_a   1.000
_cell.length_b   1.000
_cell.length_c   1.000
_cell.angle_alpha   90.00
_cell.angle_beta   90.00
_cell.angle_gamma   90.00
#
_symmetry.space_group_name_H-M   'P 1'
#
loop_
_entity.id
_entity.type
_entity.pdbx_description
1 polymer ?
#
loop_
_entity_poly.entity_id
_entity_poly.type
_entity_poly.pdbx_seq_one_letter_code
_entity_poly.pdbx_strand_id
1 'polypeptide(L)'
;MDGSAVIGFPISLCTVQGNILQSFFECQLRGLRHSCKWLTDLLWSLNLPIISNPDSVFSSSNVYQSIPPDKLTTFLLARSCFDTQEYDHCAEILSHNFEKPIHDNPKHFIDKYGHVYYFLYIYSRYMACEKRRANDSVESRLVLKQDEETKSSCISMAKCNKELLSIKCEIEPYTNNINLSNEIRTVNKIGDSFLLYVHSLICLRLGIKETAASLLVQAINLNFYLWPAWYELVDLIENKEKMNCLNLPTDDECWMRYFFEAKVFLKLHEGERALEILLKLSESGFSRSHNLQAEIGLAYNELRAMELAKKQFKQHGLSVSTKNSVALLGADPFGFISE
;
A
#
# COMPACT_ATOMS: atom_id res chain seq x y z
N MET A 1 -15.75 -6.84 -43.18
CA MET A 1 -16.49 -6.24 -42.07
C MET A 1 -16.94 -7.37 -41.17
N ASP A 2 -17.01 -7.06 -39.88
CA ASP A 2 -17.41 -7.87 -38.73
C ASP A 2 -16.33 -8.71 -38.02
N GLY A 3 -16.08 -8.24 -36.79
CA GLY A 3 -15.11 -8.71 -35.82
C GLY A 3 -14.77 -7.53 -34.90
N SER A 4 -15.80 -6.94 -34.26
CA SER A 4 -15.64 -5.76 -33.41
C SER A 4 -14.59 -6.02 -32.33
N ALA A 5 -13.52 -5.21 -32.43
CA ALA A 5 -12.61 -4.69 -31.43
C ALA A 5 -12.67 -5.30 -30.03
N VAL A 6 -11.49 -5.67 -29.50
CA VAL A 6 -11.28 -6.02 -28.09
C VAL A 6 -11.84 -4.90 -27.20
N ILE A 7 -12.93 -5.18 -26.48
CA ILE A 7 -13.69 -4.22 -25.65
C ILE A 7 -13.07 -4.12 -24.23
N GLY A 8 -11.74 -4.18 -24.10
CA GLY A 8 -11.08 -4.21 -22.81
C GLY A 8 -9.55 -4.22 -22.90
N PHE A 9 -8.88 -4.06 -21.77
CA PHE A 9 -7.43 -4.25 -21.71
C PHE A 9 -7.09 -5.73 -21.92
N PRO A 10 -5.91 -6.05 -22.49
CA PRO A 10 -5.48 -7.43 -22.74
C PRO A 10 -5.04 -8.15 -21.45
N ILE A 11 -5.93 -8.24 -20.47
CA ILE A 11 -5.66 -8.76 -19.13
C ILE A 11 -6.10 -10.22 -19.04
N SER A 12 -5.17 -11.11 -18.67
CA SER A 12 -5.51 -12.50 -18.32
C SER A 12 -6.06 -12.57 -16.89
N LEU A 13 -7.37 -12.80 -16.74
CA LEU A 13 -8.01 -12.87 -15.42
C LEU A 13 -7.45 -13.99 -14.54
N CYS A 14 -7.01 -15.09 -15.15
CA CYS A 14 -6.34 -16.18 -14.44
C CYS A 14 -5.00 -15.72 -13.83
N THR A 15 -4.21 -14.98 -14.61
CA THR A 15 -2.93 -14.41 -14.14
C THR A 15 -3.17 -13.40 -13.03
N VAL A 16 -4.14 -12.50 -13.23
CA VAL A 16 -4.56 -11.52 -12.22
C VAL A 16 -4.97 -12.19 -10.92
N GLN A 17 -5.79 -13.25 -10.97
CA GLN A 17 -6.22 -13.97 -9.76
C GLN A 17 -5.00 -14.46 -8.96
N GLY A 18 -4.02 -15.06 -9.63
CA GLY A 18 -2.77 -15.50 -8.99
C GLY A 18 -1.95 -14.34 -8.41
N ASN A 19 -1.81 -13.24 -9.15
CA ASN A 19 -1.09 -12.05 -8.67
C ASN A 19 -1.75 -11.42 -7.45
N ILE A 20 -3.08 -11.30 -7.45
CA ILE A 20 -3.85 -10.75 -6.33
C ILE A 20 -3.69 -11.63 -5.09
N LEU A 21 -3.82 -12.96 -5.23
CA LEU A 21 -3.67 -13.89 -4.11
C LEU A 21 -2.27 -13.79 -3.49
N GLN A 22 -1.22 -13.77 -4.31
CA GLN A 22 0.16 -13.59 -3.84
C GLN A 22 0.33 -12.27 -3.09
N SER A 23 -0.08 -11.15 -3.70
CA SER A 23 0.03 -9.82 -3.09
C SER A 23 -0.78 -9.71 -1.79
N PHE A 24 -1.96 -10.33 -1.74
CA PHE A 24 -2.82 -10.36 -0.57
C PHE A 24 -2.12 -11.00 0.62
N PHE A 25 -1.56 -12.21 0.46
CA PHE A 25 -0.90 -12.91 1.57
C PHE A 25 0.37 -12.16 2.05
N GLU A 26 1.14 -11.59 1.13
CA GLU A 26 2.31 -10.78 1.46
C GLU A 26 1.92 -9.52 2.25
N CYS A 27 0.83 -8.85 1.86
CA CYS A 27 0.28 -7.69 2.58
C CYS A 27 -0.30 -8.09 3.95
N GLN A 28 -1.03 -9.20 4.02
CA GLN A 28 -1.72 -9.67 5.23
C GLN A 28 -0.74 -9.95 6.37
N LEU A 29 0.37 -10.62 6.06
CA LEU A 29 1.39 -10.96 7.05
C LEU A 29 2.16 -9.75 7.54
N ARG A 30 2.27 -8.73 6.69
CA ARG A 30 2.86 -7.43 7.02
C ARG A 30 1.90 -6.46 7.70
N GLY A 31 0.62 -6.82 7.84
CA GLY A 31 -0.38 -5.99 8.50
C GLY A 31 -0.90 -4.83 7.67
N LEU A 32 -0.77 -4.90 6.33
CA LEU A 32 -1.25 -3.88 5.40
C LEU A 32 -2.74 -4.08 5.09
N ARG A 33 -3.61 -3.68 6.03
CA ARG A 33 -5.03 -4.04 6.07
C ARG A 33 -5.84 -3.39 4.95
N HIS A 34 -5.57 -2.12 4.64
CA HIS A 34 -6.29 -1.41 3.58
C HIS A 34 -5.98 -2.01 2.21
N SER A 35 -4.70 -2.32 1.98
CA SER A 35 -4.27 -3.04 0.77
C SER A 35 -4.94 -4.40 0.64
N CYS A 36 -5.05 -5.17 1.73
CA CYS A 36 -5.78 -6.44 1.74
C CYS A 36 -7.26 -6.28 1.36
N LYS A 37 -7.93 -5.25 1.89
CA LYS A 37 -9.34 -4.95 1.57
C LYS A 37 -9.52 -4.61 0.10
N TRP A 38 -8.62 -3.80 -0.47
CA TRP A 38 -8.69 -3.45 -1.89
C TRP A 38 -8.47 -4.65 -2.81
N LEU A 39 -7.43 -5.44 -2.52
CA LEU A 39 -7.11 -6.66 -3.26
C LEU A 39 -8.25 -7.68 -3.23
N THR A 40 -8.89 -7.86 -2.06
CA THR A 40 -10.00 -8.81 -1.92
C THR A 40 -11.29 -8.34 -2.60
N ASP A 41 -11.57 -7.04 -2.67
CA ASP A 41 -12.67 -6.50 -3.49
C ASP A 41 -12.46 -6.82 -4.98
N LEU A 42 -11.24 -6.63 -5.49
CA LEU A 42 -10.90 -7.01 -6.86
C LEU A 42 -11.01 -8.53 -7.07
N LEU A 43 -10.46 -9.34 -6.15
CA LEU A 43 -10.51 -10.80 -6.24
C LEU A 43 -11.97 -11.30 -6.29
N TRP A 44 -12.82 -10.75 -5.42
CA TRP A 44 -14.25 -11.06 -5.39
C TRP A 44 -14.94 -10.67 -6.70
N SER A 45 -14.54 -9.53 -7.30
CA SER A 45 -15.13 -9.06 -8.56
C SER A 45 -14.89 -9.98 -9.75
N LEU A 46 -13.76 -10.69 -9.78
CA LEU A 46 -13.40 -11.59 -10.88
C LEU A 46 -14.39 -12.76 -11.02
N ASN A 47 -15.04 -13.18 -9.94
CA ASN A 47 -16.01 -14.29 -9.91
C ASN A 47 -15.51 -15.57 -10.63
N LEU A 48 -14.21 -15.84 -10.54
CA LEU A 48 -13.58 -17.03 -11.09
C LEU A 48 -13.52 -18.14 -10.04
N PRO A 49 -13.66 -19.42 -10.42
CA PRO A 49 -13.29 -20.51 -9.52
C PRO A 49 -11.82 -20.35 -9.13
N ILE A 50 -11.47 -20.64 -7.87
CA ILE A 50 -10.08 -20.57 -7.43
C ILE A 50 -9.31 -21.64 -8.20
N ILE A 51 -8.39 -21.21 -9.08
CA ILE A 51 -7.76 -22.03 -10.13
C ILE A 51 -6.87 -23.17 -9.57
N SER A 52 -6.53 -23.12 -8.29
CA SER A 52 -5.64 -24.10 -7.67
C SER A 52 -6.28 -24.72 -6.44
N ASN A 53 -5.90 -25.96 -6.13
CA ASN A 53 -6.21 -26.57 -4.83
C ASN A 53 -5.78 -25.56 -3.75
N PRO A 54 -6.63 -25.20 -2.76
CA PRO A 54 -6.28 -24.18 -1.77
C PRO A 54 -4.89 -24.44 -1.19
N ASP A 55 -4.59 -25.71 -0.91
CA ASP A 55 -3.30 -26.18 -0.41
C ASP A 55 -2.10 -25.79 -1.28
N SER A 56 -2.22 -25.71 -2.61
CA SER A 56 -1.10 -25.32 -3.49
C SER A 56 -0.87 -23.81 -3.49
N VAL A 57 -1.93 -22.99 -3.42
CA VAL A 57 -1.80 -21.52 -3.26
C VAL A 57 -1.24 -21.18 -1.89
N PHE A 58 -1.77 -21.81 -0.84
CA PHE A 58 -1.28 -21.66 0.53
C PHE A 58 0.14 -22.20 0.70
N SER A 59 0.55 -23.23 -0.05
CA SER A 59 1.93 -23.76 -0.01
C SER A 59 2.93 -22.93 -0.81
N SER A 60 2.54 -22.32 -1.94
CA SER A 60 3.41 -21.40 -2.70
C SER A 60 3.51 -20.00 -2.10
N SER A 61 2.44 -19.57 -1.41
CA SER A 61 2.37 -18.30 -0.67
C SER A 61 2.56 -18.49 0.82
N ASN A 62 3.22 -19.58 1.23
CA ASN A 62 3.45 -19.92 2.63
C ASN A 62 4.53 -18.98 3.19
N VAL A 63 4.23 -17.70 3.26
CA VAL A 63 5.12 -16.63 3.71
C VAL A 63 5.50 -16.85 5.19
N TYR A 64 4.81 -17.73 5.93
CA TYR A 64 5.32 -18.28 7.19
C TYR A 64 6.64 -19.06 7.05
N GLN A 65 6.95 -19.63 5.88
CA GLN A 65 8.27 -20.19 5.55
C GLN A 65 9.35 -19.11 5.41
N SER A 66 8.98 -17.85 5.16
CA SER A 66 9.94 -16.74 5.15
C SER A 66 10.37 -16.33 6.57
N ILE A 67 9.69 -16.84 7.59
CA ILE A 67 9.98 -16.58 8.99
C ILE A 67 10.77 -17.78 9.53
N PRO A 68 11.97 -17.57 10.09
CA PRO A 68 12.76 -18.63 10.69
C PRO A 68 11.95 -19.38 11.78
N PRO A 69 11.98 -20.72 11.82
CA PRO A 69 11.17 -21.50 12.79
C PRO A 69 11.42 -21.13 14.25
N ASP A 70 12.64 -20.78 14.62
CA ASP A 70 13.03 -20.35 15.96
C ASP A 70 12.56 -18.93 16.32
N LYS A 71 12.07 -18.17 15.32
CA LYS A 71 11.52 -16.81 15.47
C LYS A 71 10.00 -16.77 15.35
N LEU A 72 9.36 -17.86 14.92
CA LEU A 72 7.92 -17.92 14.64
C LEU A 72 7.07 -17.55 15.86
N THR A 73 7.35 -18.08 17.05
CA THR A 73 6.57 -17.78 18.27
C THR A 73 6.63 -16.29 18.62
N THR A 74 7.82 -15.69 18.57
CA THR A 74 8.02 -14.25 18.81
C THR A 74 7.26 -13.42 17.78
N PHE A 75 7.34 -13.81 16.50
CA PHE A 75 6.62 -13.13 15.43
C PHE A 75 5.10 -13.20 15.63
N LEU A 76 4.55 -14.37 15.96
CA LEU A 76 3.11 -14.53 16.16
C LEU A 76 2.60 -13.69 17.33
N LEU A 77 3.34 -13.65 18.44
CA LEU A 77 3.02 -12.78 19.57
C LEU A 77 3.03 -11.31 19.15
N ALA A 78 4.12 -10.84 18.53
CA ALA A 78 4.22 -9.46 18.05
C ALA A 78 3.12 -9.11 17.04
N ARG A 79 2.80 -10.01 16.11
CA ARG A 79 1.75 -9.83 15.12
C ARG A 79 0.39 -9.67 15.77
N SER A 80 0.10 -10.42 16.85
CA SER A 80 -1.13 -10.26 17.61
C SER A 80 -1.22 -8.88 18.29
N CYS A 81 -0.12 -8.37 18.86
CA CYS A 81 -0.03 -7.02 19.40
C CYS A 81 -0.22 -5.96 18.30
N PHE A 82 0.35 -6.18 17.11
CA PHE A 82 0.11 -5.31 15.96
C PHE A 82 -1.37 -5.29 15.57
N ASP A 83 -2.04 -6.45 15.61
CA ASP A 83 -3.46 -6.57 15.29
C ASP A 83 -4.36 -5.78 16.27
N THR A 84 -4.01 -5.79 17.56
CA THR A 84 -4.65 -4.98 18.62
C THR A 84 -4.19 -3.51 18.66
N GLN A 85 -3.34 -3.08 17.72
CA GLN A 85 -2.79 -1.72 17.62
C GLN A 85 -1.87 -1.32 18.78
N GLU A 86 -1.25 -2.30 19.44
CA GLU A 86 -0.20 -2.13 20.46
C GLU A 86 1.17 -2.07 19.78
N TYR A 87 1.36 -1.05 18.94
CA TYR A 87 2.50 -0.97 18.01
C TYR A 87 3.87 -0.87 18.70
N ASP A 88 3.97 -0.11 19.81
CA ASP A 88 5.22 -0.02 20.59
C ASP A 88 5.61 -1.38 21.18
N HIS A 89 4.63 -2.13 21.72
CA HIS A 89 4.87 -3.45 22.30
C HIS A 89 5.23 -4.49 21.23
N CYS A 90 4.60 -4.42 20.05
CA CYS A 90 5.00 -5.20 18.89
C CYS A 90 6.48 -4.97 18.53
N ALA A 91 6.91 -3.70 18.45
CA ALA A 91 8.31 -3.36 18.15
C ALA A 91 9.29 -3.88 19.21
N GLU A 92 8.91 -3.76 20.49
CA GLU A 92 9.69 -4.25 21.63
C GLU A 92 9.88 -5.77 21.58
N ILE A 93 8.80 -6.54 21.40
CA ILE A 93 8.85 -8.01 21.29
C ILE A 93 9.76 -8.44 20.14
N LEU A 94 9.64 -7.79 18.99
CA LEU A 94 10.45 -8.16 17.81
C LEU A 94 11.94 -7.87 18.03
N SER A 95 12.26 -6.74 18.67
CA SER A 95 13.65 -6.30 18.89
C SER A 95 14.36 -6.97 20.07
N HIS A 96 13.62 -7.57 21.00
CA HIS A 96 14.17 -8.23 22.19
C HIS A 96 15.28 -9.26 21.88
N ASN A 97 15.17 -9.94 20.74
CA ASN A 97 16.10 -11.02 20.35
C ASN A 97 17.20 -10.55 19.38
N PHE A 98 17.36 -9.24 19.13
CA PHE A 98 18.40 -8.74 18.24
C PHE A 98 19.78 -8.78 18.90
N GLU A 99 20.70 -9.53 18.29
CA GLU A 99 21.99 -9.88 18.92
C GLU A 99 23.06 -8.76 18.93
N LYS A 100 22.88 -7.63 18.21
CA LYS A 100 23.84 -6.51 18.03
C LYS A 100 23.24 -5.38 17.16
N PRO A 101 23.87 -4.18 17.01
CA PRO A 101 23.28 -3.10 16.23
C PRO A 101 23.01 -3.53 14.79
N ILE A 102 21.77 -3.28 14.37
CA ILE A 102 21.12 -3.73 13.14
C ILE A 102 21.87 -3.27 11.88
N HIS A 103 22.83 -2.34 11.99
CA HIS A 103 23.43 -1.62 10.85
C HIS A 103 24.70 -2.23 10.27
N ASP A 104 25.42 -3.10 11.00
CA ASP A 104 26.78 -3.52 10.58
C ASP A 104 26.78 -4.51 9.40
N ASN A 105 25.70 -5.30 9.24
CA ASN A 105 25.55 -6.24 8.12
C ASN A 105 24.08 -6.51 7.79
N PRO A 106 23.43 -5.66 6.96
CA PRO A 106 22.02 -5.78 6.61
C PRO A 106 21.66 -7.14 5.99
N LYS A 107 22.54 -7.69 5.13
CA LYS A 107 22.30 -8.97 4.47
C LYS A 107 22.26 -10.12 5.48
N HIS A 108 23.24 -10.18 6.38
CA HIS A 108 23.26 -11.21 7.44
C HIS A 108 22.05 -11.11 8.36
N PHE A 109 21.59 -9.89 8.67
CA PHE A 109 20.40 -9.69 9.47
C PHE A 109 19.15 -10.25 8.76
N ILE A 110 18.95 -9.92 7.48
CA ILE A 110 17.83 -10.45 6.70
C ILE A 110 17.90 -11.97 6.54
N ASP A 111 19.09 -12.54 6.29
CA ASP A 111 19.27 -14.00 6.22
C ASP A 111 18.89 -14.68 7.56
N LYS A 112 19.07 -13.99 8.69
CA LYS A 112 18.80 -14.52 10.03
C LYS A 112 17.37 -14.33 10.52
N TYR A 113 16.73 -13.19 10.24
CA TYR A 113 15.39 -12.87 10.75
C TYR A 113 14.30 -12.92 9.68
N GLY A 114 14.66 -12.76 8.40
CA GLY A 114 13.74 -12.66 7.28
C GLY A 114 13.18 -11.25 7.06
N HIS A 115 12.81 -10.94 5.81
CA HIS A 115 12.25 -9.63 5.44
C HIS A 115 10.94 -9.31 6.15
N VAL A 116 10.05 -10.30 6.32
CA VAL A 116 8.74 -10.08 6.95
C VAL A 116 8.90 -9.67 8.41
N TYR A 117 9.80 -10.33 9.14
CA TYR A 117 10.08 -10.03 10.54
C TYR A 117 10.63 -8.61 10.68
N TYR A 118 11.63 -8.25 9.86
CA TYR A 118 12.21 -6.91 9.90
C TYR A 118 11.23 -5.82 9.45
N PHE A 119 10.46 -6.08 8.39
CA PHE A 119 9.40 -5.19 7.94
C PHE A 119 8.43 -4.88 9.06
N LEU A 120 7.89 -5.91 9.73
CA LEU A 120 6.88 -5.71 10.78
C LEU A 120 7.45 -4.90 11.95
N TYR A 121 8.72 -5.11 12.29
CA TYR A 121 9.40 -4.32 13.30
C TYR A 121 9.50 -2.84 12.91
N ILE A 122 10.03 -2.51 11.72
CA ILE A 122 10.12 -1.12 11.26
C ILE A 122 8.73 -0.50 11.11
N TYR A 123 7.78 -1.23 10.53
CA TYR A 123 6.43 -0.77 10.31
C TYR A 123 5.68 -0.54 11.63
N SER A 124 5.86 -1.39 12.64
CA SER A 124 5.28 -1.17 13.97
C SER A 124 5.82 0.10 14.64
N ARG A 125 7.12 0.40 14.52
CA ARG A 125 7.68 1.68 15.00
C ARG A 125 7.11 2.88 14.26
N TYR A 126 6.98 2.79 12.94
CA TYR A 126 6.32 3.81 12.13
C TYR A 126 4.87 4.01 12.56
N MET A 127 4.10 2.93 12.73
CA MET A 127 2.69 2.96 13.13
C MET A 127 2.49 3.49 14.55
N ALA A 128 3.46 3.26 15.46
CA ALA A 128 3.45 3.84 16.80
C ALA A 128 3.62 5.38 16.75
N CYS A 129 4.57 5.87 15.94
CA CYS A 129 4.73 7.31 15.67
C CYS A 129 3.46 7.91 15.11
N GLU A 130 2.90 7.27 14.09
CA GLU A 130 1.66 7.67 13.45
C GLU A 130 0.52 7.73 14.49
N LYS A 131 0.29 6.66 15.28
CA LYS A 131 -0.75 6.60 16.32
C LYS A 131 -0.64 7.75 17.33
N ARG A 132 0.59 8.06 17.79
CA ARG A 132 0.84 9.20 18.69
C ARG A 132 0.47 10.53 18.04
N ARG A 133 0.89 10.77 16.80
CA ARG A 133 0.55 11.99 16.05
C ARG A 133 -0.96 12.16 15.90
N ALA A 134 -1.68 11.07 15.64
CA ALA A 134 -3.13 11.13 15.52
C ALA A 134 -3.82 11.43 16.85
N ASN A 135 -3.38 10.81 17.94
CA ASN A 135 -3.88 11.11 19.28
C ASN A 135 -3.63 12.57 19.65
N ASP A 136 -2.42 13.09 19.42
CA ASP A 136 -2.09 14.49 19.66
C ASP A 136 -2.98 15.45 18.85
N SER A 137 -3.29 15.11 17.59
CA SER A 137 -4.17 15.90 16.72
C SER A 137 -5.63 15.93 17.21
N VAL A 138 -6.08 14.90 17.91
CA VAL A 138 -7.42 14.81 18.50
C VAL A 138 -7.43 15.55 19.83
N GLU A 139 -6.45 15.33 20.69
CA GLU A 139 -6.32 16.01 21.97
C GLU A 139 -6.21 17.54 21.78
N SER A 140 -5.42 17.98 20.79
CA SER A 140 -5.33 19.40 20.42
C SER A 140 -6.64 19.99 19.89
N ARG A 141 -7.59 19.18 19.40
CA ARG A 141 -8.93 19.65 18.99
C ARG A 141 -9.92 19.71 20.16
N LEU A 142 -9.71 18.90 21.20
CA LEU A 142 -10.58 18.82 22.38
C LEU A 142 -10.23 19.87 23.43
N VAL A 143 -8.96 20.22 23.58
CA VAL A 143 -8.49 21.27 24.49
C VAL A 143 -8.59 22.62 23.79
N LEU A 144 -9.77 23.24 23.83
CA LEU A 144 -9.99 24.63 23.40
C LEU A 144 -9.51 25.62 24.49
N LYS A 145 -8.21 25.69 24.79
CA LYS A 145 -7.67 26.70 25.74
C LYS A 145 -6.30 27.21 25.30
N GLN A 146 -6.34 28.45 24.80
CA GLN A 146 -5.21 29.23 24.29
C GLN A 146 -4.03 29.34 25.28
N ASP A 147 -2.83 29.33 24.70
CA ASP A 147 -1.50 29.72 25.20
C ASP A 147 -0.48 28.62 25.60
N GLU A 148 -0.90 27.40 26.00
CA GLU A 148 0.04 26.26 26.21
C GLU A 148 0.08 25.25 25.04
N GLU A 149 -0.89 25.33 24.12
CA GLU A 149 -1.09 24.44 22.96
C GLU A 149 0.12 24.39 22.02
N THR A 150 0.69 25.56 21.68
CA THR A 150 1.75 25.67 20.67
C THR A 150 3.07 25.05 21.12
N LYS A 151 3.33 25.02 22.44
CA LYS A 151 4.57 24.45 22.99
C LYS A 151 4.45 22.93 23.12
N SER A 152 3.35 22.41 23.66
CA SER A 152 3.15 20.97 23.85
C SER A 152 3.07 20.20 22.52
N SER A 153 2.28 20.71 21.56
CA SER A 153 2.14 20.13 20.22
C SER A 153 3.45 20.18 19.40
N CYS A 154 4.22 21.26 19.53
CA CYS A 154 5.53 21.37 18.89
C CYS A 154 6.55 20.37 19.47
N ILE A 155 6.52 20.13 20.79
CA ILE A 155 7.41 19.15 21.46
C ILE A 155 7.07 17.72 21.04
N SER A 156 5.79 17.35 20.97
CA SER A 156 5.38 16.00 20.58
C SER A 156 5.70 15.72 19.10
N MET A 157 5.47 16.69 18.22
CA MET A 157 5.89 16.61 16.81
C MET A 157 7.41 16.50 16.66
N ALA A 158 8.20 17.28 17.42
CA ALA A 158 9.65 17.20 17.39
C ALA A 158 10.16 15.83 17.86
N LYS A 159 9.54 15.24 18.89
CA LYS A 159 9.83 13.89 19.37
C LYS A 159 9.54 12.84 18.28
N CYS A 160 8.38 12.91 17.65
CA CYS A 160 8.01 11.99 16.56
C CYS A 160 8.96 12.13 15.36
N ASN A 161 9.34 13.35 14.98
CA ASN A 161 10.29 13.57 13.88
C ASN A 161 11.68 13.01 14.20
N LYS A 162 12.16 13.17 15.45
CA LYS A 162 13.42 12.57 15.90
C LYS A 162 13.37 11.04 15.82
N GLU A 163 12.25 10.44 16.21
CA GLU A 163 12.06 9.00 16.11
C GLU A 163 12.00 8.53 14.65
N LEU A 164 11.25 9.21 13.78
CA LEU A 164 11.20 8.92 12.34
C LEU A 164 12.58 9.03 11.67
N LEU A 165 13.39 10.03 12.04
CA LEU A 165 14.78 10.14 11.59
C LEU A 165 15.63 8.97 12.06
N SER A 166 15.46 8.52 13.32
CA SER A 166 16.13 7.33 13.82
C SER A 166 15.74 6.07 13.04
N ILE A 167 14.44 5.90 12.73
CA ILE A 167 13.96 4.77 11.95
C ILE A 167 14.51 4.85 10.51
N LYS A 168 14.55 6.04 9.90
CA LYS A 168 15.14 6.25 8.56
C LYS A 168 16.60 5.78 8.53
N CYS A 169 17.42 6.26 9.46
CA CYS A 169 18.84 5.86 9.54
C CYS A 169 19.01 4.35 9.72
N GLU A 170 18.04 3.68 10.33
CA GLU A 170 18.06 2.24 10.57
C GLU A 170 17.71 1.39 9.36
N ILE A 171 16.72 1.81 8.58
CA ILE A 171 16.32 1.09 7.36
C ILE A 171 17.20 1.41 6.16
N GLU A 172 17.83 2.58 6.11
CA GLU A 172 18.59 3.06 4.94
C GLU A 172 19.69 2.10 4.44
N PRO A 173 20.50 1.43 5.30
CA PRO A 173 21.46 0.42 4.86
C PRO A 173 20.84 -0.80 4.16
N TYR A 174 19.58 -1.11 4.48
CA TYR A 174 18.83 -2.24 3.90
C TYR A 174 18.29 -1.90 2.51
N THR A 175 17.95 -0.63 2.27
CA THR A 175 17.36 -0.19 1.00
C THR A 175 18.38 0.30 -0.02
N ASN A 176 19.47 0.92 0.43
CA ASN A 176 20.45 1.53 -0.48
C ASN A 176 21.24 0.52 -1.30
N ASN A 177 21.34 -0.72 -0.83
CA ASN A 177 22.14 -1.77 -1.45
C ASN A 177 21.31 -2.75 -2.30
N ILE A 178 20.04 -2.45 -2.57
CA ILE A 178 19.17 -3.34 -3.33
C ILE A 178 19.59 -3.31 -4.81
N ASN A 179 19.92 -4.48 -5.35
CA ASN A 179 20.26 -4.63 -6.76
C ASN A 179 18.98 -4.72 -7.61
N LEU A 180 18.81 -3.75 -8.51
CA LEU A 180 17.68 -3.66 -9.45
C LEU A 180 17.86 -4.53 -10.72
N SER A 181 18.85 -5.42 -10.78
CA SER A 181 19.11 -6.26 -11.97
C SER A 181 17.89 -7.10 -12.38
N ASN A 182 17.67 -7.27 -13.69
CA ASN A 182 16.44 -7.86 -14.28
C ASN A 182 16.21 -9.37 -14.07
N GLU A 183 16.96 -10.04 -13.18
CA GLU A 183 16.74 -11.46 -12.92
C GLU A 183 15.43 -11.72 -12.15
N ILE A 184 14.86 -12.91 -12.31
CA ILE A 184 13.51 -13.36 -11.89
C ILE A 184 13.03 -12.78 -10.54
N ARG A 185 11.70 -12.52 -10.43
CA ARG A 185 10.96 -12.15 -9.21
C ARG A 185 11.11 -13.20 -8.10
N THR A 186 12.25 -13.20 -7.40
CA THR A 186 12.52 -14.08 -6.27
C THR A 186 11.83 -13.57 -5.00
N VAL A 187 11.62 -14.46 -4.02
CA VAL A 187 11.06 -14.12 -2.69
C VAL A 187 11.84 -12.98 -2.03
N ASN A 188 13.16 -12.94 -2.21
CA ASN A 188 14.01 -11.87 -1.68
C ASN A 188 13.64 -10.50 -2.27
N LYS A 189 13.40 -10.41 -3.59
CA LYS A 189 12.99 -9.16 -4.24
C LYS A 189 11.61 -8.68 -3.79
N ILE A 190 10.70 -9.61 -3.52
CA ILE A 190 9.40 -9.28 -2.92
C ILE A 190 9.63 -8.69 -1.53
N GLY A 191 10.44 -9.35 -0.69
CA GLY A 191 10.83 -8.83 0.62
C GLY A 191 11.42 -7.42 0.56
N ASP A 192 12.38 -7.20 -0.34
CA ASP A 192 13.04 -5.92 -0.58
C ASP A 192 12.04 -4.82 -1.02
N SER A 193 11.05 -5.17 -1.84
CA SER A 193 10.00 -4.21 -2.27
C SER A 193 9.19 -3.64 -1.10
N PHE A 194 8.90 -4.46 -0.08
CA PHE A 194 8.19 -4.00 1.11
C PHE A 194 9.08 -3.13 2.01
N LEU A 195 10.38 -3.43 2.10
CA LEU A 195 11.33 -2.57 2.84
C LEU A 195 11.46 -1.19 2.18
N LEU A 196 11.55 -1.14 0.85
CA LEU A 196 11.51 0.11 0.09
C LEU A 196 10.19 0.88 0.32
N TYR A 197 9.06 0.17 0.35
CA TYR A 197 7.76 0.76 0.63
C TYR A 197 7.72 1.41 2.02
N VAL A 198 8.05 0.71 3.11
CA VAL A 198 8.00 1.34 4.45
C VAL A 198 9.04 2.45 4.61
N HIS A 199 10.22 2.34 3.98
CA HIS A 199 11.18 3.45 3.93
C HIS A 199 10.57 4.68 3.25
N SER A 200 9.86 4.48 2.14
CA SER A 200 9.18 5.58 1.46
C SER A 200 8.11 6.26 2.34
N LEU A 201 7.34 5.50 3.14
CA LEU A 201 6.37 6.06 4.09
C LEU A 201 7.05 6.96 5.14
N ILE A 202 8.22 6.54 5.64
CA ILE A 202 9.03 7.33 6.57
C ILE A 202 9.49 8.62 5.89
N CYS A 203 10.01 8.54 4.65
CA CYS A 203 10.42 9.71 3.86
C CYS A 203 9.24 10.65 3.58
N LEU A 204 8.08 10.14 3.20
CA LEU A 204 6.85 10.91 3.00
C LEU A 204 6.50 11.68 4.27
N ARG A 205 6.55 11.01 5.41
CA ARG A 205 6.18 11.63 6.69
C ARG A 205 7.20 12.65 7.18
N LEU A 206 8.47 12.49 6.81
CA LEU A 206 9.54 13.48 6.99
C LEU A 206 9.51 14.63 5.95
N GLY A 207 8.59 14.58 4.97
CA GLY A 207 8.48 15.60 3.93
C GLY A 207 9.49 15.48 2.78
N ILE A 208 10.26 14.38 2.71
CA ILE A 208 11.30 14.13 1.71
C ILE A 208 10.67 13.44 0.49
N LYS A 209 9.81 14.17 -0.22
CA LYS A 209 8.93 13.63 -1.29
C LYS A 209 9.70 13.00 -2.45
N GLU A 210 10.83 13.58 -2.84
CA GLU A 210 11.55 13.15 -4.05
C GLU A 210 12.28 11.83 -3.81
N THR A 211 12.86 11.66 -2.63
CA THR A 211 13.41 10.38 -2.19
C THR A 211 12.30 9.34 -2.03
N ALA A 212 11.16 9.71 -1.46
CA ALA A 212 10.02 8.80 -1.34
C ALA A 212 9.52 8.32 -2.71
N ALA A 213 9.37 9.21 -3.69
CA ALA A 213 8.98 8.86 -5.05
C ALA A 213 9.98 7.87 -5.68
N SER A 214 11.27 8.11 -5.53
CA SER A 214 12.32 7.21 -6.03
C SER A 214 12.23 5.82 -5.38
N LEU A 215 12.05 5.75 -4.05
CA LEU A 215 11.89 4.49 -3.33
C LEU A 215 10.63 3.72 -3.75
N LEU A 216 9.50 4.43 -3.95
CA LEU A 216 8.26 3.84 -4.43
C LEU A 216 8.40 3.27 -5.85
N VAL A 217 9.03 4.00 -6.76
CA VAL A 217 9.31 3.52 -8.13
C VAL A 217 10.20 2.29 -8.09
N GLN A 218 11.22 2.26 -7.23
CA GLN A 218 12.06 1.06 -7.06
C GLN A 218 11.26 -0.12 -6.49
N ALA A 219 10.41 0.11 -5.47
CA ALA A 219 9.55 -0.92 -4.89
C ALA A 219 8.62 -1.54 -5.94
N ILE A 220 8.00 -0.69 -6.75
CA ILE A 220 7.15 -1.08 -7.86
C ILE A 220 7.94 -1.92 -8.85
N ASN A 221 9.13 -1.49 -9.29
CA ASN A 221 9.93 -2.24 -10.26
C ASN A 221 10.35 -3.64 -9.75
N LEU A 222 10.51 -3.82 -8.44
CA LEU A 222 10.77 -5.14 -7.85
C LEU A 222 9.51 -6.00 -7.74
N ASN A 223 8.36 -5.39 -7.48
CA ASN A 223 7.07 -6.06 -7.32
C ASN A 223 5.92 -5.22 -7.88
N PHE A 224 5.56 -5.48 -9.14
CA PHE A 224 4.47 -4.78 -9.85
C PHE A 224 3.12 -4.89 -9.14
N TYR A 225 2.95 -5.91 -8.30
CA TYR A 225 1.69 -6.21 -7.62
C TYR A 225 1.62 -5.61 -6.21
N LEU A 226 2.58 -4.77 -5.83
CA LEU A 226 2.57 -4.02 -4.57
C LEU A 226 1.67 -2.79 -4.67
N TRP A 227 0.34 -3.01 -4.68
CA TRP A 227 -0.65 -1.93 -4.70
C TRP A 227 -0.38 -0.75 -3.74
N PRO A 228 -0.01 -0.96 -2.45
CA PRO A 228 0.23 0.17 -1.57
C PRO A 228 1.33 1.12 -2.09
N ALA A 229 2.35 0.63 -2.78
CA ALA A 229 3.38 1.50 -3.35
C ALA A 229 2.85 2.33 -4.54
N TRP A 230 2.03 1.72 -5.41
CA TRP A 230 1.34 2.45 -6.48
C TRP A 230 0.45 3.54 -5.92
N TYR A 231 -0.29 3.23 -4.85
CA TYR A 231 -1.24 4.16 -4.27
C TYR A 231 -0.55 5.39 -3.65
N GLU A 232 0.47 5.20 -2.82
CA GLU A 232 1.23 6.33 -2.23
C GLU A 232 1.87 7.21 -3.33
N LEU A 233 2.28 6.59 -4.44
CA LEU A 233 2.88 7.33 -5.56
C LEU A 233 1.88 8.29 -6.22
N VAL A 234 0.58 7.98 -6.24
CA VAL A 234 -0.47 8.86 -6.79
C VAL A 234 -0.40 10.25 -6.15
N ASP A 235 -0.22 10.31 -4.83
CA ASP A 235 -0.18 11.57 -4.08
C ASP A 235 1.08 12.40 -4.36
N LEU A 236 2.13 11.79 -4.90
CA LEU A 236 3.36 12.46 -5.31
C LEU A 236 3.35 13.01 -6.74
N ILE A 237 2.39 12.57 -7.58
CA ILE A 237 2.25 13.08 -8.95
C ILE A 237 1.52 14.42 -8.94
N GLU A 238 2.20 15.49 -9.37
CA GLU A 238 1.64 16.85 -9.41
C GLU A 238 1.15 17.24 -10.80
N ASN A 239 1.71 16.61 -11.83
CA ASN A 239 1.37 16.85 -13.23
C ASN A 239 1.77 15.64 -14.10
N LYS A 240 1.33 15.66 -15.36
CA LYS A 240 1.64 14.62 -16.35
C LYS A 240 3.12 14.49 -16.66
N GLU A 241 3.86 15.59 -16.66
CA GLU A 241 5.28 15.61 -16.97
C GLU A 241 6.04 14.76 -15.94
N LYS A 242 5.77 14.99 -14.64
CA LYS A 242 6.34 14.19 -13.54
C LYS A 242 6.01 12.71 -13.71
N MET A 243 4.76 12.37 -14.03
CA MET A 243 4.33 10.99 -14.28
C MET A 243 5.11 10.34 -15.42
N ASN A 244 5.25 11.04 -16.55
CA ASN A 244 5.96 10.55 -17.74
C ASN A 244 7.48 10.41 -17.53
N CYS A 245 8.05 11.14 -16.55
CA CYS A 245 9.46 11.03 -16.19
C CYS A 245 9.75 9.85 -15.26
N LEU A 246 8.74 9.18 -14.69
CA LEU A 246 8.96 8.03 -13.82
C LEU A 246 9.26 6.78 -14.64
N ASN A 247 10.30 6.04 -14.24
CA ASN A 247 10.62 4.74 -14.81
C ASN A 247 9.69 3.65 -14.24
N LEU A 248 8.41 3.68 -14.63
CA LEU A 248 7.40 2.70 -14.23
C LEU A 248 7.31 1.58 -15.28
N PRO A 249 7.01 0.34 -14.86
CA PRO A 249 6.82 -0.78 -15.79
C PRO A 249 5.68 -0.51 -16.76
N THR A 250 5.94 -0.64 -18.06
CA THR A 250 4.96 -0.39 -19.13
C THR A 250 4.38 -1.66 -19.74
N ASP A 251 4.89 -2.84 -19.36
CA ASP A 251 4.43 -4.14 -19.85
C ASP A 251 2.93 -4.37 -19.59
N ASP A 252 2.25 -5.03 -20.52
CA ASP A 252 0.81 -5.34 -20.41
C ASP A 252 0.50 -6.28 -19.22
N GLU A 253 1.50 -7.03 -18.74
CA GLU A 253 1.42 -7.85 -17.52
C GLU A 253 1.31 -7.01 -16.23
N CYS A 254 1.62 -5.70 -16.28
CA CYS A 254 1.54 -4.78 -15.16
C CYS A 254 0.16 -4.11 -15.05
N TRP A 255 -0.89 -4.93 -14.93
CA TRP A 255 -2.28 -4.46 -14.91
C TRP A 255 -2.62 -3.46 -13.78
N MET A 256 -1.87 -3.46 -12.66
CA MET A 256 -2.05 -2.46 -11.59
C MET A 256 -1.76 -1.02 -12.06
N ARG A 257 -0.96 -0.87 -13.12
CA ARG A 257 -0.67 0.44 -13.73
C ARG A 257 -1.95 1.13 -14.19
N TYR A 258 -2.92 0.41 -14.75
CA TYR A 258 -4.17 1.02 -15.20
C TYR A 258 -4.98 1.64 -14.05
N PHE A 259 -5.02 0.99 -12.88
CA PHE A 259 -5.64 1.55 -11.68
C PHE A 259 -4.88 2.77 -11.18
N PHE A 260 -3.54 2.73 -11.20
CA PHE A 260 -2.69 3.88 -10.88
C PHE A 260 -2.96 5.07 -11.81
N GLU A 261 -2.95 4.85 -13.13
CA GLU A 261 -3.18 5.89 -14.14
C GLU A 261 -4.55 6.54 -13.98
N ALA A 262 -5.61 5.73 -13.79
CA ALA A 262 -6.95 6.24 -13.54
C ALA A 262 -7.00 7.14 -12.30
N LYS A 263 -6.38 6.72 -11.19
CA LYS A 263 -6.29 7.53 -9.96
C LYS A 263 -5.51 8.83 -10.16
N VAL A 264 -4.39 8.79 -10.87
CA VAL A 264 -3.62 10.00 -11.21
C VAL A 264 -4.48 10.95 -12.05
N PHE A 265 -5.19 10.46 -13.07
CA PHE A 265 -6.04 11.32 -13.88
C PHE A 265 -7.21 11.92 -13.10
N LEU A 266 -7.83 11.17 -12.17
CA LEU A 266 -8.82 11.73 -11.25
C LEU A 266 -8.24 12.86 -10.40
N LYS A 267 -7.04 12.67 -9.84
CA LYS A 267 -6.34 13.69 -9.05
C LYS A 267 -5.97 14.93 -9.87
N LEU A 268 -5.61 14.75 -11.13
CA LEU A 268 -5.29 15.83 -12.06
C LEU A 268 -6.54 16.46 -12.71
N HIS A 269 -7.75 16.14 -12.23
CA HIS A 269 -9.02 16.65 -12.76
C HIS A 269 -9.27 16.31 -14.24
N GLU A 270 -8.74 15.19 -14.71
CA GLU A 270 -8.92 14.68 -16.08
C GLU A 270 -9.98 13.57 -16.13
N GLY A 271 -11.21 13.95 -15.77
CA GLY A 271 -12.33 13.02 -15.62
C GLY A 271 -12.61 12.15 -16.85
N GLU A 272 -12.43 12.67 -18.07
CA GLU A 272 -12.69 11.92 -19.32
C GLU A 272 -11.70 10.75 -19.48
N ARG A 273 -10.41 11.01 -19.29
CA ARG A 273 -9.35 9.99 -19.41
C ARG A 273 -9.44 8.97 -18.29
N ALA A 274 -9.69 9.43 -17.06
CA ALA A 274 -9.94 8.54 -15.93
C ALA A 274 -11.13 7.61 -16.23
N LEU A 275 -12.25 8.18 -16.68
CA LEU A 275 -13.45 7.40 -16.99
C LEU A 275 -13.19 6.38 -18.09
N GLU A 276 -12.45 6.74 -19.15
CA GLU A 276 -12.09 5.81 -20.22
C GLU A 276 -11.36 4.57 -19.69
N ILE A 277 -10.33 4.77 -18.85
CA ILE A 277 -9.56 3.66 -18.26
C ILE A 277 -10.44 2.83 -17.32
N LEU A 278 -11.24 3.48 -16.47
CA LEU A 278 -12.09 2.81 -15.48
C LEU A 278 -13.19 1.96 -16.16
N LEU A 279 -13.79 2.45 -17.24
CA LEU A 279 -14.78 1.69 -18.01
C LEU A 279 -14.12 0.50 -18.71
N LYS A 280 -12.94 0.66 -19.31
CA LYS A 280 -12.17 -0.45 -19.89
C LYS A 280 -11.81 -1.50 -18.84
N LEU A 281 -11.41 -1.09 -17.63
CA LEU A 281 -11.18 -2.01 -16.51
C LEU A 281 -12.46 -2.76 -16.13
N SER A 282 -13.61 -2.06 -16.07
CA SER A 282 -14.91 -2.66 -15.77
C SER A 282 -15.27 -3.75 -16.80
N GLU A 283 -15.08 -3.44 -18.08
CA GLU A 283 -15.31 -4.37 -19.20
C GLU A 283 -14.30 -5.53 -19.22
N SER A 284 -13.10 -5.33 -18.65
CA SER A 284 -12.07 -6.35 -18.48
C SER A 284 -12.30 -7.27 -17.27
N GLY A 285 -13.52 -7.40 -16.76
CA GLY A 285 -13.87 -8.36 -15.72
C GLY A 285 -13.94 -7.82 -14.29
N PHE A 286 -13.65 -6.53 -14.07
CA PHE A 286 -13.74 -5.89 -12.75
C PHE A 286 -15.07 -5.17 -12.48
N SER A 287 -16.09 -5.37 -13.31
CA SER A 287 -17.40 -4.69 -13.23
C SER A 287 -18.13 -4.81 -11.87
N ARG A 288 -17.80 -5.83 -11.07
CA ARG A 288 -18.38 -6.03 -9.73
C ARG A 288 -17.58 -5.38 -8.60
N SER A 289 -16.37 -4.87 -8.84
CA SER A 289 -15.53 -4.26 -7.80
C SER A 289 -16.18 -2.99 -7.27
N HIS A 290 -16.49 -2.93 -5.98
CA HIS A 290 -17.11 -1.74 -5.39
C HIS A 290 -16.16 -0.55 -5.47
N ASN A 291 -14.85 -0.79 -5.32
CA ASN A 291 -13.84 0.24 -5.43
C ASN A 291 -13.82 0.87 -6.82
N LEU A 292 -13.81 0.03 -7.87
CA LEU A 292 -13.82 0.51 -9.25
C LEU A 292 -15.12 1.27 -9.57
N GLN A 293 -16.26 0.74 -9.15
CA GLN A 293 -17.55 1.39 -9.42
C GLN A 293 -17.67 2.75 -8.71
N ALA A 294 -17.06 2.89 -7.55
CA ALA A 294 -17.00 4.16 -6.85
C ALA A 294 -16.07 5.17 -7.55
N GLU A 295 -14.92 4.73 -8.09
CA GLU A 295 -14.04 5.56 -8.92
C GLU A 295 -14.73 6.03 -10.21
N ILE A 296 -15.52 5.18 -10.86
CA ILE A 296 -16.35 5.56 -12.01
C ILE A 296 -17.34 6.66 -11.60
N GLY A 297 -17.98 6.51 -10.44
CA GLY A 297 -18.85 7.54 -9.88
C GLY A 297 -18.14 8.87 -9.62
N LEU A 298 -16.90 8.83 -9.12
CA LEU A 298 -16.06 10.02 -8.94
C LEU A 298 -15.72 10.69 -10.29
N ALA A 299 -15.37 9.91 -11.30
CA ALA A 299 -15.09 10.41 -12.64
C ALA A 299 -16.33 11.12 -13.25
N TYR A 300 -17.52 10.52 -13.14
CA TYR A 300 -18.76 11.18 -13.58
C TYR A 300 -19.06 12.46 -12.81
N ASN A 301 -18.78 12.50 -11.50
CA ASN A 301 -18.96 13.70 -10.69
C ASN A 301 -18.01 14.81 -11.13
N GLU A 302 -16.75 14.49 -11.46
CA GLU A 302 -15.77 15.44 -12.00
C GLU A 302 -16.25 16.05 -13.32
N LEU A 303 -16.84 15.23 -14.19
CA LEU A 303 -17.46 15.66 -15.45
C LEU A 303 -18.78 16.42 -15.28
N ARG A 304 -19.20 16.71 -14.04
CA ARG A 304 -20.50 17.32 -13.70
C ARG A 304 -21.71 16.53 -14.24
N ALA A 305 -21.53 15.26 -14.57
CA ALA A 305 -22.57 14.35 -15.02
C ALA A 305 -23.34 13.78 -13.82
N MET A 306 -23.98 14.66 -13.04
CA MET A 306 -24.56 14.34 -11.73
C MET A 306 -25.57 13.20 -11.76
N GLU A 307 -26.40 13.11 -12.81
CA GLU A 307 -27.39 12.03 -12.93
C GLU A 307 -26.75 10.66 -13.20
N LEU A 308 -25.66 10.62 -13.98
CA LEU A 308 -24.90 9.39 -14.19
C LEU A 308 -24.16 8.97 -12.92
N ALA A 309 -23.54 9.92 -12.21
CA ALA A 309 -22.89 9.65 -10.92
C ALA A 309 -23.89 9.09 -9.89
N LYS A 310 -25.07 9.73 -9.74
CA LYS A 310 -26.13 9.24 -8.84
C LYS A 310 -26.61 7.84 -9.23
N LYS A 311 -26.84 7.60 -10.52
CA LYS A 311 -27.24 6.30 -11.04
C LYS A 311 -26.18 5.25 -10.70
N GLN A 312 -24.91 5.56 -10.89
CA GLN A 312 -23.79 4.67 -10.60
C GLN A 312 -23.75 4.29 -9.12
N PHE A 313 -23.77 5.29 -8.22
CA PHE A 313 -23.73 5.03 -6.78
C PHE A 313 -24.95 4.22 -6.32
N LYS A 314 -26.15 4.54 -6.82
CA LYS A 314 -27.38 3.82 -6.47
C LYS A 314 -27.38 2.37 -6.95
N GLN A 315 -26.91 2.12 -8.18
CA GLN A 315 -26.90 0.76 -8.76
C GLN A 315 -25.98 -0.19 -8.01
N HIS A 316 -24.89 0.32 -7.44
CA HIS A 316 -23.89 -0.48 -6.72
C HIS A 316 -23.99 -0.37 -5.18
N GLY A 317 -25.09 0.18 -4.66
CA GLY A 317 -25.30 0.31 -3.21
C GLY A 317 -24.28 1.21 -2.50
N LEU A 318 -23.63 2.12 -3.23
CA LEU A 318 -22.62 3.03 -2.71
C LEU A 318 -23.29 4.29 -2.14
N SER A 319 -22.90 4.71 -0.94
CA SER A 319 -23.39 5.97 -0.34
C SER A 319 -22.65 7.18 -0.95
N VAL A 320 -23.23 8.39 -0.87
CA VAL A 320 -22.49 9.62 -1.25
C VAL A 320 -21.29 9.89 -0.31
N SER A 321 -21.29 9.34 0.91
CA SER A 321 -20.13 9.39 1.83
C SER A 321 -18.96 8.49 1.41
N THR A 322 -19.15 7.65 0.39
CA THR A 322 -18.11 6.81 -0.22
C THR A 322 -16.96 7.63 -0.83
N LYS A 323 -17.15 8.96 -1.05
CA LYS A 323 -16.08 9.89 -1.44
C LYS A 323 -14.85 9.82 -0.52
N ASN A 324 -15.06 9.72 0.80
CA ASN A 324 -13.96 9.63 1.76
C ASN A 324 -13.47 8.19 1.92
N SER A 325 -14.34 7.20 1.72
CA SER A 325 -13.96 5.78 1.85
C SER A 325 -13.07 5.30 0.70
N VAL A 326 -13.30 5.75 -0.55
CA VAL A 326 -12.49 5.35 -1.74
C VAL A 326 -11.09 5.95 -1.72
N ALA A 327 -10.95 7.13 -1.11
CA ALA A 327 -9.67 7.79 -0.84
C ALA A 327 -8.87 7.14 0.31
N LEU A 328 -9.42 6.13 0.99
CA LEU A 328 -8.78 5.44 2.12
C LEU A 328 -8.52 3.95 1.84
N LEU A 329 -8.84 3.46 0.65
CA LEU A 329 -8.78 2.02 0.37
C LEU A 329 -7.44 1.53 -0.18
N GLY A 330 -6.46 2.40 -0.47
CA GLY A 330 -5.16 1.94 -0.97
C GLY A 330 -3.91 2.49 -0.28
N ALA A 331 -4.03 3.38 0.70
CA ALA A 331 -2.92 3.83 1.53
C ALA A 331 -3.08 3.30 2.95
N ASP A 332 -1.96 2.87 3.55
CA ASP A 332 -1.86 2.46 4.95
C ASP A 332 -1.09 3.53 5.80
N PRO A 333 -1.45 4.83 5.68
CA PRO A 333 -1.44 5.68 6.86
C PRO A 333 -2.70 6.55 6.94
N PHE A 334 -3.48 6.31 8.00
CA PHE A 334 -4.58 7.15 8.49
C PHE A 334 -5.75 7.42 7.55
N GLY A 335 -6.69 6.46 7.52
CA GLY A 335 -8.11 6.83 7.58
C GLY A 335 -8.46 7.36 8.96
N PHE A 336 -8.43 8.69 9.14
CA PHE A 336 -8.99 9.30 10.34
C PHE A 336 -10.50 9.04 10.41
N ILE A 337 -10.89 8.41 11.52
CA ILE A 337 -12.01 8.73 12.41
C ILE A 337 -13.18 9.49 11.74
N SER A 338 -14.22 8.73 11.41
CA SER A 338 -15.61 9.15 11.59
C SER A 338 -16.42 7.91 11.93
N GLU A 339 -16.64 7.67 13.23
CA GLU A 339 -17.93 7.12 13.65
C GLU A 339 -19.04 8.15 13.35
#